data_AF-A0A8T3V106-F1
#
_entry.id   AF-A0A8T3V106-F1
#
_cell.length_a   1.000
_cell.length_b   1.000
_cell.length_c   1.000
_cell.angle_alpha   90.00
_cell.angle_beta   90.00
_cell.angle_gamma   90.00
#
_symmetry.space_group_name_H-M   'P 1'
#
loop_
_entity.id
_entity.type
_entity.pdbx_description
1 polymer ?
#
loop_
_entity_poly.entity_id
_entity_poly.type
_entity_poly.pdbx_seq_one_letter_code
_entity_poly.pdbx_strand_id
1 'polypeptide(L)'
;MIEYIQSALLIISAILIIISAIGILSLGKDTKNKVYARIHIVGLFDIACIIAMIGLGQFLLAGIYFILAPFTAHAIANAYWKREDRENNSELQNIVEDVDENHPFLHPKEKMQALESENSEKLKADERFSVTTLEIDEGE
;
A
#
# COMPACT_ATOMS: atom_id res chain seq x y z
N MET A 1 -19.00 -38.15 -5.27
CA MET A 1 -18.18 -38.13 -4.02
C MET A 1 -17.31 -36.87 -3.96
N ILE A 2 -16.55 -36.55 -5.03
CA ILE A 2 -15.74 -35.33 -5.12
C ILE A 2 -16.57 -34.02 -5.00
N GLU A 3 -17.77 -33.98 -5.60
CA GLU A 3 -18.63 -32.79 -5.55
C GLU A 3 -19.18 -32.50 -4.14
N TYR A 4 -19.40 -33.54 -3.33
CA TYR A 4 -19.82 -33.38 -1.93
C TYR A 4 -18.69 -32.77 -1.08
N ILE A 5 -17.45 -33.16 -1.35
CA ILE A 5 -16.26 -32.62 -0.69
C ILE A 5 -16.06 -31.15 -1.06
N GLN A 6 -16.18 -30.82 -2.35
CA GLN A 6 -16.12 -29.45 -2.84
C GLN A 6 -17.21 -28.57 -2.20
N SER A 7 -18.45 -29.07 -2.15
CA SER A 7 -19.57 -28.35 -1.55
C SER A 7 -19.36 -28.10 -0.05
N ALA A 8 -18.85 -29.11 0.67
CA ALA A 8 -18.51 -28.98 2.09
C ALA A 8 -17.41 -27.94 2.34
N LEU A 9 -16.35 -27.93 1.52
CA LEU A 9 -15.27 -26.94 1.59
C LEU A 9 -15.79 -25.51 1.37
N LEU A 10 -16.69 -25.32 0.41
CA LEU A 10 -17.29 -24.00 0.14
C LEU A 10 -18.17 -23.52 1.29
N ILE A 11 -18.93 -24.42 1.92
CA ILE A 11 -19.74 -24.10 3.11
C ILE A 11 -18.85 -23.67 4.29
N ILE A 12 -17.76 -24.40 4.54
CA ILE A 12 -16.81 -24.04 5.60
C ILE A 12 -16.18 -22.68 5.30
N SER A 13 -15.73 -22.46 4.07
CA SER A 13 -15.16 -21.18 3.64
C SER A 13 -16.15 -20.02 3.83
N ALA A 14 -17.41 -20.19 3.42
CA ALA A 14 -18.44 -19.17 3.58
C ALA A 14 -18.66 -18.80 5.06
N ILE A 15 -18.70 -19.79 5.96
CA ILE A 15 -18.84 -19.55 7.41
C ILE A 15 -17.63 -18.76 7.93
N LEU A 16 -16.42 -19.14 7.55
CA LEU A 16 -15.19 -18.45 7.96
C LEU A 16 -15.16 -17.00 7.46
N ILE A 17 -15.59 -16.74 6.21
CA ILE A 17 -15.71 -15.40 5.65
C ILE A 17 -16.69 -14.55 6.46
N ILE A 18 -17.86 -15.09 6.82
CA ILE A 18 -18.86 -14.38 7.63
C ILE A 18 -18.29 -14.05 9.02
N ILE A 19 -17.66 -15.01 9.69
CA ILE A 19 -17.03 -14.79 11.01
C ILE A 19 -15.94 -13.72 10.90
N SER A 20 -15.13 -13.76 9.85
CA SER A 20 -14.05 -12.81 9.65
C SER A 20 -14.59 -11.39 9.37
N ALA A 21 -15.64 -11.26 8.57
CA ALA A 21 -16.32 -9.99 8.32
C ALA A 21 -16.91 -9.38 9.61
N ILE A 22 -17.59 -10.21 10.43
CA ILE A 22 -18.09 -9.80 11.74
C ILE A 22 -16.93 -9.42 12.67
N GLY A 23 -15.83 -10.19 12.66
CA GLY A 23 -14.64 -9.92 13.46
C GLY A 23 -13.99 -8.57 13.13
N ILE A 24 -13.89 -8.22 11.85
CA ILE A 24 -13.38 -6.91 11.40
C ILE A 24 -14.29 -5.78 11.90
N LEU A 25 -15.61 -5.94 11.78
CA LEU A 25 -16.59 -4.92 12.18
C LEU A 25 -16.69 -4.76 13.70
N SER A 26 -16.61 -5.87 14.43
CA SER A 26 -16.69 -5.92 15.90
C SER A 26 -15.45 -5.34 16.59
N LEU A 27 -14.36 -5.09 15.85
CA LEU A 27 -13.12 -4.55 16.38
C LEU A 27 -13.19 -3.01 16.56
N GLY A 28 -14.12 -2.57 17.39
CA GLY A 28 -14.30 -1.18 17.81
C GLY A 28 -14.43 -1.09 19.33
N LYS A 29 -13.64 -0.18 19.94
CA LYS A 29 -13.64 0.17 21.39
C LYS A 29 -13.14 -0.97 22.30
N ASP A 30 -11.83 -1.17 22.50
CA ASP A 30 -11.06 -0.72 23.67
C ASP A 30 -9.90 -1.70 23.93
N THR A 31 -9.35 -2.30 22.87
CA THR A 31 -8.25 -3.27 22.99
C THR A 31 -6.92 -2.57 22.71
N LYS A 32 -5.90 -2.83 23.54
CA LYS A 32 -4.56 -2.23 23.43
C LYS A 32 -3.81 -2.66 22.16
N ASN A 33 -4.29 -3.70 21.46
CA ASN A 33 -3.61 -4.31 20.32
C ASN A 33 -4.55 -4.51 19.10
N LYS A 34 -5.30 -3.45 18.74
CA LYS A 34 -6.31 -3.51 17.65
C LYS A 34 -5.72 -3.97 16.33
N VAL A 35 -4.50 -3.53 16.00
CA VAL A 35 -3.92 -3.84 14.69
C VAL A 35 -3.42 -5.27 14.59
N TYR A 36 -2.81 -5.81 15.64
CA TYR A 36 -2.47 -7.23 15.69
C TYR A 36 -3.72 -8.12 15.53
N ALA A 37 -4.80 -7.77 16.23
CA ALA A 37 -6.07 -8.49 16.09
C ALA A 37 -6.68 -8.36 14.68
N ARG A 38 -6.59 -7.19 14.03
CA ARG A 38 -7.02 -7.03 12.62
C ARG A 38 -6.20 -7.89 11.67
N ILE A 39 -4.87 -7.89 11.81
CA ILE A 39 -3.97 -8.70 10.98
C ILE A 39 -4.30 -10.19 11.15
N HIS A 40 -4.59 -10.64 12.37
CA HIS A 40 -4.98 -12.03 12.61
C HIS A 40 -6.34 -12.39 11.98
N ILE A 41 -7.31 -11.49 12.01
CA ILE A 41 -8.62 -11.69 11.38
C ILE A 41 -8.51 -11.69 9.84
N VAL A 42 -7.70 -10.78 9.28
CA VAL A 42 -7.40 -10.75 7.83
C VAL A 42 -6.68 -12.03 7.40
N GLY A 43 -5.75 -12.55 8.21
CA GLY A 43 -5.13 -13.85 7.96
C GLY A 43 -6.13 -15.01 7.94
N LEU A 44 -7.13 -15.01 8.83
CA LEU A 44 -8.21 -16.00 8.81
C LEU A 44 -9.08 -15.88 7.55
N PHE A 45 -9.31 -14.65 7.07
CA PHE A 45 -10.02 -14.41 5.81
C PHE A 45 -9.25 -14.95 4.61
N ASP A 46 -7.93 -14.72 4.54
CA ASP A 46 -7.09 -15.22 3.45
C ASP A 46 -7.10 -16.76 3.39
N ILE A 47 -7.04 -17.45 4.54
CA ILE A 47 -7.16 -18.91 4.59
C ILE A 47 -8.55 -19.37 4.12
N ALA A 48 -9.62 -18.67 4.49
CA ALA A 48 -10.96 -18.99 4.01
C ALA A 48 -11.07 -18.87 2.48
N CYS A 49 -10.47 -17.83 1.90
CA CYS A 49 -10.40 -17.65 0.45
C CYS A 49 -9.59 -18.76 -0.24
N ILE A 50 -8.46 -19.19 0.34
CA ILE A 50 -7.66 -20.31 -0.19
C ILE A 50 -8.48 -21.61 -0.18
N ILE A 51 -9.21 -21.88 0.90
CA ILE A 51 -10.11 -23.05 0.99
C ILE A 51 -11.21 -22.98 -0.08
N ALA A 52 -11.78 -21.80 -0.34
CA ALA A 52 -12.75 -21.63 -1.42
C ALA A 52 -12.13 -21.89 -2.80
N MET A 53 -10.93 -21.38 -3.08
CA MET A 53 -10.24 -21.62 -4.36
C MET A 53 -9.92 -23.09 -4.58
N ILE A 54 -9.50 -23.81 -3.52
CA ILE A 54 -9.32 -25.27 -3.53
C ILE A 54 -10.66 -25.96 -3.81
N GLY A 55 -11.73 -25.53 -3.15
CA GLY A 55 -13.09 -25.99 -3.40
C GLY A 55 -13.47 -25.82 -4.87
N LEU A 56 -13.19 -24.68 -5.49
CA LEU A 56 -13.48 -24.41 -6.92
C LEU A 56 -12.54 -25.13 -7.91
N GLY A 57 -11.57 -25.91 -7.44
CA GLY A 57 -10.58 -26.59 -8.28
C GLY A 57 -9.48 -25.68 -8.83
N GLN A 58 -9.36 -24.46 -8.33
CA GLN A 58 -8.36 -23.48 -8.75
C GLN A 58 -7.08 -23.60 -7.92
N PHE A 59 -6.40 -24.75 -8.02
CA PHE A 59 -5.24 -25.07 -7.17
C PHE A 59 -4.03 -24.14 -7.40
N LEU A 60 -3.78 -23.73 -8.64
CA LEU A 60 -2.69 -22.82 -8.96
C LEU A 60 -2.88 -21.45 -8.28
N LEU A 61 -4.11 -20.91 -8.36
CA LEU A 61 -4.45 -19.64 -7.75
C LEU A 61 -4.38 -19.73 -6.22
N ALA A 62 -4.90 -20.82 -5.65
CA ALA A 62 -4.82 -21.10 -4.22
C ALA A 62 -3.35 -21.15 -3.73
N GLY A 63 -2.45 -21.79 -4.50
CA GLY A 63 -1.03 -21.86 -4.17
C GLY A 63 -0.33 -20.50 -4.20
N ILE A 64 -0.61 -19.69 -5.23
CA ILE A 64 -0.07 -18.32 -5.34
C ILE A 64 -0.56 -17.47 -4.16
N TYR A 65 -1.85 -17.55 -3.83
CA TYR A 65 -2.44 -16.79 -2.73
C TYR A 65 -1.92 -17.24 -1.37
N PHE A 66 -1.67 -18.54 -1.19
CA PHE A 66 -1.04 -19.10 0.02
C PHE A 66 0.37 -18.56 0.24
N ILE A 67 1.15 -18.38 -0.83
CA ILE A 67 2.48 -17.75 -0.72
C ILE A 67 2.33 -16.27 -0.43
N LEU A 68 1.41 -15.55 -1.08
CA LEU A 68 1.27 -14.09 -0.91
C LEU A 68 0.77 -13.68 0.48
N ALA A 69 -0.18 -14.42 1.07
CA ALA A 69 -0.81 -14.09 2.35
C ALA A 69 0.18 -13.81 3.52
N PRO A 70 1.22 -14.62 3.78
CA PRO A 70 2.20 -14.29 4.83
C PRO A 70 3.05 -13.07 4.49
N PHE A 71 3.37 -12.81 3.22
CA PHE A 71 4.13 -11.61 2.83
C PHE A 71 3.31 -10.34 2.98
N THR A 72 2.02 -10.38 2.61
CA THR A 72 1.12 -9.24 2.82
C THR A 72 0.96 -8.96 4.31
N ALA A 73 0.73 -9.98 5.13
CA ALA A 73 0.64 -9.82 6.58
C ALA A 73 1.92 -9.23 7.18
N HIS A 74 3.10 -9.71 6.75
CA HIS A 74 4.39 -9.20 7.22
C HIS A 74 4.62 -7.74 6.79
N ALA A 75 4.33 -7.39 5.53
CA ALA A 75 4.46 -6.04 5.02
C ALA A 75 3.52 -5.05 5.76
N ILE A 76 2.28 -5.46 6.03
CA ILE A 76 1.31 -4.66 6.78
C ILE A 76 1.77 -4.46 8.23
N ALA A 77 2.27 -5.51 8.88
CA ALA A 77 2.78 -5.43 10.25
C ALA A 77 4.00 -4.49 10.35
N ASN A 78 4.95 -4.60 9.40
CA ASN A 78 6.13 -3.75 9.38
C ASN A 78 5.78 -2.28 9.09
N ALA A 79 4.86 -2.03 8.15
CA ALA A 79 4.38 -0.69 7.86
C ALA A 79 3.68 -0.06 9.08
N TYR A 80 2.89 -0.85 9.81
CA TYR A 80 2.24 -0.39 11.02
C TYR A 80 3.25 -0.08 12.14
N TRP A 81 4.23 -0.96 12.37
CA TRP A 81 5.29 -0.72 13.34
C TRP A 81 6.08 0.56 13.03
N LYS A 82 6.51 0.74 11.77
CA LYS A 82 7.26 1.93 11.34
C LYS A 82 6.45 3.22 11.52
N ARG A 83 5.12 3.13 11.36
CA ARG A 83 4.22 4.25 11.59
C ARG A 83 4.07 4.55 13.09
N GLU A 84 3.82 3.53 13.92
CA GLU A 84 3.68 3.68 15.36
C GLU A 84 4.96 4.25 15.99
N ASP A 85 6.13 3.80 15.52
CA ASP A 85 7.43 4.31 15.96
C ASP A 85 7.62 5.80 15.60
N ARG A 86 7.23 6.22 14.38
CA ARG A 86 7.24 7.65 13.98
C ARG A 86 6.26 8.53 14.75
N GLU A 87 5.11 7.97 15.16
CA GLU A 87 4.11 8.71 15.92
C GLU A 87 4.50 8.83 17.42
N ASN A 88 5.22 7.85 17.96
CA ASN A 88 5.54 7.77 19.39
C ASN A 88 6.96 8.28 19.74
N ASN A 89 7.89 8.28 18.78
CA ASN A 89 9.21 8.91 18.91
C ASN A 89 9.26 10.21 18.09
N SER A 90 9.05 11.35 18.75
CA SER A 90 9.13 12.69 18.14
C SER A 90 10.50 13.04 17.56
N GLU A 91 11.56 12.33 17.98
CA GLU A 91 12.91 12.45 17.40
C GLU A 91 12.96 11.88 15.96
N LEU A 92 12.18 10.84 15.64
CA LEU A 92 12.09 10.26 14.28
C LEU A 92 11.28 11.11 13.29
N GLN A 93 10.49 12.08 13.75
CA GLN A 93 9.87 13.06 12.86
C GLN A 93 10.88 14.06 12.28
N ASN A 94 11.97 14.31 13.02
CA ASN A 94 13.03 15.25 12.64
C ASN A 94 14.26 14.57 12.02
N ILE A 95 14.28 13.25 11.92
CA ILE A 95 15.20 12.57 11.01
C ILE A 95 14.67 12.82 9.61
N VAL A 96 15.04 13.98 9.06
CA VAL A 96 15.40 14.10 7.65
C VAL A 96 16.22 12.85 7.39
N GLU A 97 15.73 11.94 6.53
CA GLU A 97 16.61 10.88 6.01
C GLU A 97 17.90 11.59 5.65
N ASP A 98 18.99 11.30 6.37
CA ASP A 98 20.30 11.90 6.12
C ASP A 98 20.71 11.33 4.77
N VAL A 99 20.13 11.92 3.73
CA VAL A 99 20.44 11.66 2.35
C VAL A 99 21.84 12.21 2.26
N ASP A 100 22.82 11.33 2.44
CA ASP A 100 24.22 11.61 2.17
C ASP A 100 24.25 12.45 0.91
N GLU A 101 24.60 13.72 1.04
CA GLU A 101 24.55 14.68 -0.06
C GLU A 101 25.49 14.27 -1.20
N ASN A 102 26.40 13.32 -0.93
CA ASN A 102 27.31 12.70 -1.89
C ASN A 102 26.74 11.43 -2.53
N HIS A 103 25.53 11.00 -2.20
CA HIS A 103 24.92 9.84 -2.82
C HIS A 103 24.56 10.18 -4.28
N PRO A 104 25.13 9.47 -5.27
CA PRO A 104 25.04 9.85 -6.68
C PRO A 104 23.62 9.80 -7.27
N PHE A 105 22.67 9.18 -6.57
CA PHE A 105 21.29 9.00 -7.04
C PHE A 105 20.21 9.55 -6.11
N LEU A 106 20.57 10.00 -4.91
CA LEU A 106 19.60 10.48 -3.93
C LEU A 106 19.90 11.95 -3.67
N HIS A 107 18.98 12.82 -4.10
CA HIS A 107 19.10 14.26 -3.91
C HIS A 107 17.98 14.73 -2.98
N PRO A 108 18.30 15.55 -1.95
CA PRO A 108 17.30 16.14 -1.09
C PRO A 108 16.24 16.91 -1.89
N LYS A 109 14.96 16.74 -1.52
CA LYS A 109 13.84 17.39 -2.21
C LYS A 109 13.96 18.91 -2.21
N GLU A 110 14.47 19.48 -1.12
CA GLU A 110 14.68 20.93 -0.97
C GLU A 110 15.67 21.47 -2.01
N LYS A 111 16.76 20.74 -2.29
CA LYS A 111 17.76 21.11 -3.30
C LYS A 111 17.18 21.06 -4.71
N MET A 112 16.37 20.04 -5.01
CA MET A 112 15.68 19.93 -6.30
C MET A 112 14.67 21.07 -6.50
N GLN A 113 13.90 21.39 -5.46
CA GLN A 113 12.91 22.46 -5.50
C GLN A 113 13.56 23.86 -5.65
N ALA A 114 14.70 24.09 -4.99
CA ALA A 114 15.47 25.33 -5.15
C ALA A 114 16.02 25.50 -6.58
N LEU A 115 16.58 24.43 -7.16
CA LEU A 115 17.07 24.43 -8.55
C LEU A 115 15.94 24.67 -9.56
N GLU A 116 14.76 24.11 -9.31
CA GLU A 116 13.60 24.30 -10.18
C GLU A 116 13.07 25.75 -10.11
N SER A 117 13.06 26.37 -8.92
CA SER A 117 12.72 27.79 -8.78
C SER A 117 13.75 28.73 -9.41
N GLU A 118 15.05 28.46 -9.24
CA GLU A 118 16.13 29.27 -9.81
C GLU A 118 16.12 29.19 -11.34
N ASN A 119 15.89 28.00 -11.90
CA ASN A 119 15.77 27.81 -13.34
C ASN A 119 14.53 28.52 -13.92
N SER A 120 13.41 28.51 -13.20
CA SER A 120 12.18 29.23 -13.59
C SER A 120 12.39 30.76 -13.61
N GLU A 121 13.10 31.32 -12.64
CA GLU A 121 13.46 32.75 -12.63
C GLU A 121 14.45 33.11 -13.74
N LYS A 122 15.43 32.23 -13.99
CA LYS A 122 16.40 32.43 -15.08
C LYS A 122 15.75 32.34 -16.47
N LEU A 123 14.78 31.45 -16.65
CA LEU A 123 13.96 31.33 -17.86
C LEU A 123 13.06 32.56 -18.07
N LYS A 124 12.54 33.17 -17.00
CA LYS A 124 11.79 34.44 -17.09
C LYS A 124 12.68 35.64 -17.44
N ALA A 125 13.94 35.63 -17.03
CA ALA A 125 14.89 36.71 -17.31
C ALA A 125 15.52 36.64 -18.71
N ASP A 126 15.53 35.46 -19.35
CA ASP A 126 16.10 35.27 -20.69
C ASP A 126 14.99 35.31 -21.76
N GLU A 127 14.57 36.53 -22.11
CA GLU A 127 13.58 36.80 -23.18
C GLU A 127 13.97 36.22 -24.55
N ARG A 128 15.20 35.71 -24.72
CA ARG A 128 15.68 35.09 -25.96
C ARG A 128 15.09 33.72 -26.29
N PHE A 129 14.48 33.05 -25.31
CA PHE A 129 13.78 31.77 -25.52
C PHE A 129 12.24 31.89 -25.45
N SER A 130 11.73 33.11 -25.64
CA SER A 130 10.31 33.35 -25.94
C SER A 130 9.96 32.67 -27.26
N VAL A 131 9.55 31.40 -27.21
CA VAL A 131 8.83 30.76 -28.31
C VAL A 131 7.45 31.40 -28.31
N THR A 132 7.30 32.46 -29.10
CA THR A 132 6.01 33.08 -29.39
C THR A 132 5.11 32.00 -29.98
N THR A 133 4.06 31.60 -29.25
CA THR A 133 2.97 30.82 -29.82
C THR A 133 2.33 31.71 -30.88
N LEU A 134 2.56 31.35 -32.13
CA LEU A 134 2.06 32.04 -33.31
C LEU A 134 0.52 32.05 -33.23
N GLU A 135 -0.06 33.20 -32.91
CA GLU A 135 -1.51 33.41 -33.01
C GLU A 135 -1.86 33.31 -34.50
N ILE A 136 -2.62 32.28 -34.85
CA ILE A 136 -3.19 32.13 -36.18
C ILE A 136 -4.35 33.11 -36.26
N ASP A 137 -4.17 34.17 -37.04
CA ASP A 137 -5.20 35.12 -37.43
C ASP A 137 -6.18 34.41 -38.38
N GLU A 138 -7.36 34.06 -37.87
CA GLU A 138 -8.52 33.67 -38.70
C GLU A 138 -9.17 34.95 -39.24
N GLY A 139 -8.56 35.52 -40.28
CA GLY A 139 -9.12 36.60 -41.08
C GLY A 139 -10.05 36.08 -42.19
N GLU A 140 -11.34 36.39 -42.04
CA GLU A 140 -12.50 36.34 -42.98
C GLU A 140 -12.88 35.02 -43.69
#